data_AF-A0AAV9ISK2-F1
#
_entry.id   AF-A0AAV9ISK2-F1
#
_cell.length_a   1.000
_cell.length_b   1.000
_cell.length_c   1.000
_cell.angle_alpha   90.00
_cell.angle_beta   90.00
_cell.angle_gamma   90.00
#
_symmetry.space_group_name_H-M   'P 1'
#
loop_
_entity.id
_entity.type
_entity.pdbx_description
1 polymer ?
#
loop_
_entity_poly.entity_id
_entity_poly.type
_entity_poly.pdbx_seq_one_letter_code
_entity_poly.pdbx_strand_id
1 'polypeptide(L)' 'MVNALSGALFGLAVQFMSNSLQKLPLMRRPWEHLLWMGGGAWAGHRLGIWTAEQQKVLEQQEARKRKGHA' A
#
# COMPACT_ATOMS: atom_id res chain seq x y z
N MET A 1 0.47 9.38 -2.69
CA MET A 1 -0.36 8.48 -3.51
C MET A 1 0.14 7.05 -3.29
N VAL A 2 -0.51 6.31 -2.40
CA VAL A 2 -0.21 4.86 -2.26
C VAL A 2 -0.77 4.19 -3.52
N ASN A 3 0.09 3.50 -4.26
CA ASN A 3 -0.30 2.85 -5.51
C ASN A 3 0.23 1.40 -5.55
N ALA A 4 -0.17 0.65 -6.58
CA ALA A 4 0.21 -0.75 -6.74
C ALA A 4 1.73 -0.96 -6.78
N LEU A 5 2.50 -0.03 -7.38
CA LEU A 5 3.95 -0.12 -7.46
C LEU A 5 4.61 0.03 -6.07
N SER A 6 4.15 1.00 -5.29
CA SER A 6 4.59 1.19 -3.90
C SER A 6 4.24 -0.03 -3.04
N GLY A 7 3.06 -0.61 -3.24
CA GLY A 7 2.63 -1.82 -2.56
C GLY A 7 3.45 -3.06 -2.94
N ALA A 8 3.77 -3.22 -4.22
CA ALA A 8 4.60 -4.32 -4.71
C ALA A 8 6.02 -4.27 -4.13
N LEU A 9 6.64 -3.09 -4.14
CA LEU A 9 7.96 -2.87 -3.55
C LEU A 9 7.96 -3.16 -2.04
N PHE A 10 6.88 -2.79 -1.34
CA PHE A 10 6.74 -3.08 0.07
C PHE A 10 6.63 -4.59 0.34
N GLY A 11 5.84 -5.32 -0.46
CA GLY A 11 5.76 -6.79 -0.38
C GLY A 11 7.11 -7.46 -0.62
N LEU A 12 7.88 -6.97 -1.59
CA LEU A 12 9.23 -7.45 -1.89
C LEU A 12 10.19 -7.16 -0.72
N ALA A 13 10.13 -5.97 -0.13
CA ALA A 13 10.93 -5.58 1.02
C ALA A 13 10.65 -6.45 2.26
N VAL A 14 9.37 -6.75 2.53
CA VAL A 14 8.97 -7.65 3.63
C VAL A 14 9.58 -9.03 3.47
N GLN A 15 9.61 -9.57 2.25
CA GLN A 15 10.18 -10.89 2.02
C GLN A 15 11.71 -10.88 2.07
N PHE A 16 12.38 -9.85 1.56
CA PHE A 16 13.82 -9.70 1.74
C PHE A 16 14.19 -9.58 3.21
N MET A 17 13.40 -8.88 4.02
CA MET A 17 13.60 -8.80 5.47
C MET A 17 13.42 -10.18 6.14
N SER A 18 12.42 -10.96 5.73
CA SER A 18 12.23 -12.32 6.26
C SER A 18 13.43 -13.23 5.95
N ASN A 19 13.93 -13.18 4.72
CA ASN A 19 15.08 -13.99 4.29
C ASN A 19 16.39 -13.54 4.94
N SER A 20 16.58 -12.22 5.17
CA SER A 20 17.76 -11.69 5.84
C SER A 20 17.81 -12.08 7.31
N LEU A 21 16.66 -12.06 8.01
CA LEU A 21 16.55 -12.50 9.40
C LEU A 21 16.87 -13.99 9.57
N GLN A 22 16.52 -14.82 8.59
CA GLN A 22 16.81 -16.26 8.61
C GLN A 22 18.23 -16.61 8.14
N LYS A 23 19.06 -15.62 7.76
CA LYS A 23 20.38 -15.81 7.12
C LYS A 23 20.32 -16.74 5.88
N LEU A 24 19.18 -16.79 5.19
CA LEU A 24 19.00 -17.60 3.99
C LEU A 24 19.36 -16.78 2.75
N PRO A 25 19.80 -17.42 1.65
CA PRO A 25 20.03 -16.73 0.39
C PRO A 25 18.75 -16.00 -0.06
N LEU A 26 18.90 -14.71 -0.39
CA LEU A 26 17.82 -13.76 -0.63
C LEU A 26 16.77 -14.24 -1.66
N MET A 27 17.16 -15.09 -2.61
CA MET A 27 16.30 -15.64 -3.66
C MET A 27 16.14 -17.16 -3.60
N ARG A 28 16.10 -17.75 -2.39
CA ARG A 28 15.92 -19.21 -2.25
C ARG A 28 14.63 -19.72 -2.93
N ARG A 29 13.57 -18.91 -2.96
CA ARG A 29 12.29 -19.23 -3.61
C ARG A 29 11.74 -18.02 -4.40
N PRO A 30 12.06 -17.90 -5.70
CA PRO A 30 11.68 -16.72 -6.50
C PRO A 30 10.17 -16.55 -6.67
N TRP A 31 9.42 -17.65 -6.63
CA TRP A 31 7.96 -17.64 -6.73
C TRP A 31 7.26 -17.02 -5.53
N GLU A 32 7.86 -17.11 -4.34
CA GLU A 32 7.32 -16.44 -3.14
C GLU A 32 7.42 -14.92 -3.30
N HIS A 33 8.49 -14.40 -3.95
CA HIS A 33 8.63 -12.97 -4.28
C HIS A 33 7.51 -12.47 -5.18
N LEU A 34 7.10 -13.27 -6.16
CA LEU A 34 5.97 -12.94 -7.03
C LEU A 34 4.64 -12.91 -6.26
N LEU A 35 4.43 -13.82 -5.31
CA LEU A 35 3.24 -13.82 -4.45
C LEU A 35 3.20 -12.58 -3.54
N TRP A 36 4.30 -12.24 -2.87
CA TRP A 36 4.36 -11.08 -1.98
C TRP A 36 4.31 -9.76 -2.73
N MET A 37 4.95 -9.66 -3.90
CA MET A 37 4.80 -8.51 -4.79
C MET A 37 3.36 -8.37 -5.29
N GLY A 38 2.72 -9.47 -5.72
CA GLY A 38 1.33 -9.46 -6.18
C GLY A 38 0.35 -9.07 -5.09
N GLY A 39 0.49 -9.67 -3.90
CA GLY A 39 -0.31 -9.33 -2.73
C GLY A 39 -0.09 -7.88 -2.27
N GLY A 40 1.17 -7.43 -2.26
CA GLY A 40 1.54 -6.06 -1.97
C GLY A 40 0.95 -5.07 -2.97
N ALA A 41 0.98 -5.39 -4.27
CA ALA A 41 0.40 -4.56 -5.32
C ALA A 41 -1.12 -4.40 -5.18
N TRP A 42 -1.81 -5.52 -4.92
CA TRP A 42 -3.26 -5.51 -4.69
C TRP A 42 -3.62 -4.68 -3.44
N ALA A 43 -2.88 -4.86 -2.35
CA ALA A 43 -3.07 -4.09 -1.12
C ALA A 43 -2.80 -2.59 -1.35
N GLY A 44 -1.72 -2.23 -2.02
CA GLY A 44 -1.38 -0.85 -2.36
C GLY A 44 -2.44 -0.17 -3.23
N HIS A 45 -2.99 -0.89 -4.21
CA HIS A 45 -4.11 -0.41 -5.02
C HIS A 45 -5.38 -0.18 -4.18
N ARG A 46 -5.75 -1.15 -3.33
CA ARG A 46 -6.96 -1.06 -2.51
C ARG A 46 -6.88 0.07 -1.48
N LEU A 47 -5.73 0.21 -0.83
CA LEU A 47 -5.45 1.30 0.10
C LEU A 47 -5.46 2.67 -0.61
N GLY A 48 -4.89 2.75 -1.81
CA GLY A 48 -4.93 3.96 -2.63
C GLY A 48 -6.35 4.47 -2.87
N ILE A 49 -7.26 3.59 -3.29
CA ILE A 49 -8.68 3.93 -3.50
C ILE A 49 -9.32 4.40 -2.19
N TRP A 50 -9.12 3.64 -1.11
CA TRP A 50 -9.72 3.97 0.19
C TRP A 50 -9.27 5.34 0.72
N THR A 51 -7.97 5.64 0.63
CA THR A 51 -7.45 6.95 1.04
C THR A 51 -8.01 8.10 0.19
N ALA A 52 -8.21 7.88 -1.11
CA ALA A 52 -8.81 8.88 -2.00
C ALA A 52 -10.28 9.16 -1.65
N GLU A 53 -11.06 8.13 -1.27
CA GLU A 53 -12.43 8.30 -0.79
C GLU A 53 -12.47 9.08 0.53
N GLN A 54 -11.60 8.75 1.48
CA GLN A 54 -11.52 9.46 2.77
C GLN A 54 -11.18 10.95 2.57
N GLN A 55 -10.24 11.26 1.68
CA GLN A 55 -9.88 12.64 1.38
C GLN A 55 -11.06 13.44 0.84
N LYS A 56 -11.86 12.84 -0.06
CA LYS A 56 -13.08 13.48 -0.59
C LYS A 56 -14.11 13.74 0.50
N VAL A 57 -14.30 12.79 1.41
CA VAL A 57 -15.25 12.96 2.53
C VAL A 57 -14.81 14.10 3.44
N LEU A 58 -13.52 14.19 3.77
CA LEU A 58 -12.97 15.29 4.58
C LEU A 58 -13.16 16.64 3.90
N GLU A 59 -12.83 16.74 2.60
CA GLU A 59 -13.01 17.96 1.82
C GLU A 59 -14.48 18.41 1.76
N GLN A 60 -15.42 17.46 1.62
CA GLN A 60 -16.86 17.76 1.66
C GLN A 60 -17.30 18.28 3.04
N GLN A 61 -16.75 17.74 4.13
CA GLN A 61 -17.05 18.24 5.48
C GLN A 61 -16.52 19.66 5.68
N GLU A 62 -15.31 19.95 5.23
CA GLU A 62 -14.74 21.30 5.29
C GLU A 62 -15.56 22.30 4.47
N ALA A 63 -15.96 21.92 3.25
CA ALA A 63 -16.81 22.75 2.40
C ALA A 63 -18.19 23.01 3.05
N ARG A 64 -18.78 22.00 3.72
CA ARG A 64 -20.02 22.17 4.49
C ARG A 64 -19.84 23.12 5.67
N LYS A 65 -18.75 22.98 6.43
CA LYS A 65 -18.44 23.86 7.58
C LYS A 65 -18.29 25.32 7.15
N ARG A 66 -17.60 25.57 6.02
CA ARG A 66 -17.45 26.92 5.45
C ARG A 66 -18.79 27.54 5.02
N LYS A 67 -19.69 26.75 4.43
CA LYS A 67 -21.02 27.22 4.02
C LYS A 67 -21.98 27.46 5.19
N GLY A 68 -21.80 26.78 6.32
CA GLY A 68 -22.62 26.98 7.52
C GLY A 68 -22.18 28.14 8.42
N HIS A 69 -21.06 28.79 8.11
CA HIS A 69 -20.56 29.99 8.79
C HIS A 69 -20.78 31.29 7.98
N ALA A 70 -21.41 31.20 6.80
CA ALA A 70 -21.85 32.32 5.98
C ALA A 70 -23.38 32.43 6.07
#